data_AF-A0ABD2WVT2-F1
#
_entry.id   AF-A0ABD2WVT2-F1
#
_cell.length_a   1.000
_cell.length_b   1.000
_cell.length_c   1.000
_cell.angle_alpha   90.00
_cell.angle_beta   90.00
_cell.angle_gamma   90.00
#
_symmetry.space_group_name_H-M   'P 1'
#
loop_
_entity.id
_entity.type
_entity.pdbx_description
1 polymer ?
#
loop_
_entity_poly.entity_id
_entity_poly.type
_entity_poly.pdbx_seq_one_letter_code
_entity_poly.pdbx_strand_id
1 'polypeptide(L)'
;MMVNSLWFLLVAIIVSVNSQSHHFEDGKRLPGDKLLQSEYIYKHGSTFDIVAPMFEKKFVLTQPGFVITQILAKDRKINGKGAYVTKISGGGGKNFVMLTFKAQRGHGIKFDVSIFGRPKQNFIFGKRQNGDNLIVKKAFYKKPVANSVLIDREEINIGPNMEITQIKVLDRYNTGKNAQVRLVSGGVKYNHSTLNFESIIGKGINYNIEVYGKALPKPPSISHNLIVGERSEGDVLAISENVDHPAIVGGSLNFSRPFKVGEGYVITKIEALDSKTDGTGAYPRVQSGGLKQNSIDLRFKSKRGQGVYFTVRIYAKHRPTPTTTPLPVTLPREFQIGTRQTGDFMVYDVKVINATSEVKQVYAVGSTNMITYIKAVNQNLNSSNVVVSIISGGLGGSEVVLNFENLFEFGISYAVQIFALPKVH
;
A
#
# COMPACT_ATOMS: atom_id res chain seq x y z
N MET A 1 71.71 100.93 -17.69
CA MET A 1 72.31 99.98 -16.72
C MET A 1 71.24 99.67 -15.68
N MET A 2 71.09 98.40 -15.30
CA MET A 2 70.79 97.91 -13.93
C MET A 2 69.80 98.74 -13.09
N VAL A 3 68.69 98.25 -12.53
CA VAL A 3 68.37 96.98 -11.85
C VAL A 3 66.84 97.01 -11.71
N ASN A 4 66.13 95.89 -11.82
CA ASN A 4 64.78 95.80 -11.27
C ASN A 4 64.68 94.58 -10.35
N SER A 5 64.73 94.89 -9.06
CA SER A 5 64.45 94.01 -7.96
C SER A 5 62.95 93.69 -7.88
N LEU A 6 62.67 92.40 -7.72
CA LEU A 6 61.68 91.80 -6.82
C LEU A 6 60.22 92.25 -6.97
N TRP A 7 59.31 91.31 -7.24
CA TRP A 7 58.19 90.96 -6.34
C TRP A 7 57.45 89.74 -6.90
N PHE A 8 57.31 88.73 -6.06
CA PHE A 8 56.52 87.52 -6.27
C PHE A 8 55.05 87.87 -6.49
N LEU A 9 54.39 87.28 -7.50
CA LEU A 9 52.94 87.09 -7.48
C LEU A 9 52.61 85.62 -7.75
N LEU A 10 52.38 84.91 -6.65
CA LEU A 10 51.83 83.56 -6.62
C LEU A 10 50.34 83.66 -6.93
N VAL A 11 49.93 83.39 -8.16
CA VAL A 11 48.51 83.28 -8.52
C VAL A 11 48.01 81.94 -8.01
N ALA A 12 47.28 81.97 -6.90
CA ALA A 12 46.54 80.83 -6.38
C ALA A 12 45.38 80.50 -7.32
N ILE A 13 45.56 79.48 -8.17
CA ILE A 13 44.45 78.80 -8.84
C ILE A 13 43.72 78.01 -7.75
N ILE A 14 42.66 78.57 -7.19
CA ILE A 14 41.69 77.80 -6.40
C ILE A 14 40.93 76.92 -7.39
N VAL A 15 41.45 75.72 -7.64
CA VAL A 15 40.67 74.65 -8.27
C VAL A 15 39.59 74.28 -7.25
N SER A 16 38.33 74.61 -7.53
CA SER A 16 37.20 74.03 -6.83
C SER A 16 37.19 72.52 -7.09
N VAL A 17 37.81 71.76 -6.20
CA VAL A 17 37.71 70.30 -6.23
C VAL A 17 36.26 69.98 -5.90
N ASN A 18 35.46 69.68 -6.92
CA ASN A 18 34.13 69.13 -6.73
C ASN A 18 34.28 67.88 -5.85
N SER A 19 33.79 67.96 -4.61
CA SER A 19 33.76 66.85 -3.64
C SER A 19 32.75 65.80 -4.12
N GLN A 20 33.10 65.06 -5.16
CA GLN A 20 32.31 63.93 -5.63
C GLN A 20 32.57 62.75 -4.69
N SER A 21 31.60 62.45 -3.84
CA SER A 21 31.58 61.24 -3.02
C SER A 21 30.82 60.14 -3.75
N HIS A 22 31.35 58.91 -3.79
CA HIS A 22 30.71 57.79 -4.51
C HIS A 22 29.69 57.06 -3.64
N HIS A 23 28.70 57.80 -3.13
CA HIS A 23 27.61 57.23 -2.35
C HIS A 23 26.76 56.30 -3.20
N PHE A 24 26.26 55.23 -2.59
CA PHE A 24 25.33 54.30 -3.21
C PHE A 24 24.06 54.22 -2.37
N GLU A 25 22.93 54.40 -3.03
CA GLU A 25 21.60 54.25 -2.45
C GLU A 25 20.78 53.33 -3.34
N ASP A 26 20.13 52.35 -2.72
CA ASP A 26 19.21 51.44 -3.40
C ASP A 26 17.95 51.27 -2.55
N GLY A 27 16.80 51.62 -3.15
CA GLY A 27 15.52 51.69 -2.45
C GLY A 27 15.26 53.05 -1.79
N LYS A 28 14.27 53.10 -0.89
CA LYS A 28 13.88 54.31 -0.16
C LYS A 28 13.47 53.95 1.25
N ARG A 29 13.82 54.81 2.22
CA ARG A 29 13.36 54.66 3.61
C ARG A 29 11.86 54.91 3.70
N LEU A 30 11.13 53.99 4.31
CA LEU A 30 9.71 54.12 4.58
C LEU A 30 9.46 54.47 6.06
N PRO A 31 8.34 55.15 6.38
CA PRO A 31 7.93 55.35 7.76
C PRO A 31 7.82 54.01 8.52
N GLY A 32 8.48 53.95 9.68
CA GLY A 32 8.54 52.76 10.54
C GLY A 32 9.70 51.79 10.25
N ASP A 33 10.55 52.08 9.25
CA ASP A 33 11.74 51.26 8.97
C ASP A 33 12.76 51.35 10.11
N LYS A 34 13.29 50.19 10.50
CA LYS A 34 14.36 50.06 11.50
C LYS A 34 15.71 49.99 10.81
N LEU A 35 16.75 50.52 11.45
CA LEU A 35 18.13 50.21 11.09
C LEU A 35 18.39 48.77 11.52
N LEU A 36 18.56 47.87 10.56
CA LEU A 36 18.69 46.43 10.84
C LEU A 36 20.15 46.02 10.99
N GLN A 37 21.03 46.64 10.22
CA GLN A 37 22.46 46.40 10.26
C GLN A 37 23.20 47.68 9.87
N SER A 38 24.29 47.97 10.58
CA SER A 38 25.22 49.04 10.22
C SER A 38 26.64 48.51 10.39
N GLU A 39 27.48 48.73 9.38
CA GLU A 39 28.86 48.25 9.39
C GLU A 39 29.79 49.21 8.67
N TYR A 40 30.99 49.40 9.24
CA TYR A 40 32.07 50.13 8.60
C TYR A 40 32.97 49.17 7.81
N ILE A 41 33.04 49.39 6.50
CA ILE A 41 33.86 48.60 5.58
C ILE A 41 35.15 49.37 5.28
N TYR A 42 36.28 48.76 5.66
CA TYR A 42 37.60 49.32 5.43
C TYR A 42 38.54 48.33 4.78
N LYS A 43 39.24 48.78 3.73
CA LYS A 43 40.36 48.05 3.13
C LYS A 43 41.44 49.05 2.74
N HIS A 44 42.67 48.81 3.18
CA HIS A 44 43.82 49.61 2.77
C HIS A 44 44.01 49.53 1.25
N GLY A 45 44.42 50.65 0.65
CA GLY A 45 44.92 50.65 -0.73
C GLY A 45 46.43 50.52 -0.70
N SER A 46 47.00 49.89 -1.73
CA SER A 46 48.43 49.85 -1.96
C SER A 46 48.73 50.57 -3.28
N THR A 47 49.76 51.41 -3.24
CA THR A 47 50.25 52.18 -4.39
C THR A 47 51.04 51.33 -5.38
N PHE A 48 51.45 50.11 -4.98
CA PHE A 48 52.24 49.18 -5.79
C PHE A 48 51.41 48.00 -6.33
N ASP A 49 50.12 47.92 -5.98
CA ASP A 49 49.27 46.83 -6.44
C ASP A 49 48.90 47.02 -7.93
N ILE A 50 49.12 45.96 -8.71
CA ILE A 50 48.85 45.94 -10.15
C ILE A 50 47.34 46.05 -10.42
N VAL A 51 46.50 45.57 -9.49
CA VAL A 51 45.04 45.48 -9.62
C VAL A 51 44.36 46.27 -8.50
N ALA A 52 43.30 47.00 -8.84
CA ALA A 52 42.54 47.76 -7.85
C ALA A 52 41.81 46.82 -6.87
N PRO A 53 41.82 47.10 -5.55
CA PRO A 53 41.22 46.20 -4.58
C PRO A 53 39.71 46.09 -4.81
N MET A 54 39.26 44.83 -4.91
CA MET A 54 37.85 44.46 -4.94
C MET A 54 37.50 43.71 -3.65
N PHE A 55 36.28 43.93 -3.17
CA PHE A 55 35.75 43.27 -1.99
C PHE A 55 34.27 43.02 -2.17
N GLU A 56 33.85 41.77 -1.99
CA GLU A 56 32.44 41.40 -2.02
C GLU A 56 31.99 41.04 -0.62
N LYS A 57 30.83 41.55 -0.22
CA LYS A 57 30.24 41.22 1.06
C LYS A 57 28.75 40.95 0.95
N LYS A 58 28.35 39.83 1.54
CA LYS A 58 26.95 39.48 1.75
C LYS A 58 26.54 39.95 3.15
N PHE A 59 25.55 40.83 3.18
CA PHE A 59 24.87 41.26 4.39
C PHE A 59 23.58 40.45 4.53
N VAL A 60 23.51 39.60 5.54
CA VAL A 60 22.32 38.81 5.87
C VAL A 60 21.71 39.41 7.13
N LEU A 61 20.42 39.75 7.07
CA LEU A 61 19.73 40.33 8.22
C LEU A 61 19.72 39.34 9.38
N THR A 62 20.21 39.77 10.53
CA THR A 62 20.22 38.98 11.78
C THR A 62 18.80 38.76 12.33
N GLN A 63 17.87 39.64 11.97
CA GLN A 63 16.49 39.63 12.46
C GLN A 63 15.60 38.81 11.52
N PRO A 64 15.16 37.60 11.93
CA PRO A 64 14.29 36.78 11.11
C PRO A 64 12.94 37.47 10.87
N GLY A 65 12.44 37.38 9.64
CA GLY A 65 11.16 37.97 9.25
C GLY A 65 11.21 39.45 8.87
N PHE A 66 12.39 40.07 8.75
CA PHE A 66 12.54 41.40 8.17
C PHE A 66 12.93 41.34 6.69
N VAL A 67 12.52 42.36 5.94
CA VAL A 67 12.94 42.60 4.55
C VAL A 67 13.58 43.97 4.41
N ILE A 68 14.60 44.05 3.56
CA ILE A 68 15.32 45.27 3.25
C ILE A 68 14.40 46.20 2.45
N THR A 69 14.39 47.49 2.82
CA THR A 69 13.65 48.55 2.12
C THR A 69 14.60 49.58 1.50
N GLN A 70 15.72 49.84 2.17
CA GLN A 70 16.75 50.75 1.70
C GLN A 70 18.14 50.24 2.10
N ILE A 71 19.09 50.39 1.19
CA ILE A 71 20.52 50.22 1.44
C ILE A 71 21.18 51.56 1.20
N LEU A 72 22.00 51.98 2.15
CA LEU A 72 22.75 53.22 2.06
C LEU A 72 24.21 52.92 2.34
N ALA A 73 25.07 53.06 1.34
CA ALA A 73 26.50 52.96 1.47
C ALA A 73 27.13 54.34 1.24
N LYS A 74 27.55 54.99 2.33
CA LYS A 74 28.18 56.31 2.28
C LYS A 74 29.68 56.18 2.19
N ASP A 75 30.23 56.69 1.09
CA ASP A 75 31.67 56.86 0.91
C ASP A 75 32.19 57.92 1.89
N ARG A 76 33.18 57.56 2.72
CA ARG A 76 33.82 58.52 3.64
C ARG A 76 34.96 59.31 2.99
N LYS A 77 35.27 59.08 1.72
CA LYS A 77 36.26 59.88 0.98
C LYS A 77 35.57 61.04 0.28
N ILE A 78 36.00 62.25 0.63
CA ILE A 78 35.49 63.52 0.09
C ILE A 78 36.30 64.05 -1.10
N ASN A 79 37.24 63.28 -1.64
CA ASN A 79 38.21 63.75 -2.64
C ASN A 79 38.05 63.12 -4.04
N GLY A 80 36.89 62.51 -4.36
CA GLY A 80 36.66 61.87 -5.68
C GLY A 80 37.37 60.53 -5.90
N LYS A 81 38.27 60.13 -4.98
CA LYS A 81 39.14 58.94 -5.07
C LYS A 81 38.61 57.75 -4.27
N GLY A 82 37.28 57.70 -4.13
CA GLY A 82 36.53 56.67 -3.43
C GLY A 82 36.43 55.36 -4.20
N ALA A 83 35.98 54.32 -3.52
CA ALA A 83 35.58 53.08 -4.19
C ALA A 83 34.13 53.19 -4.69
N TYR A 84 33.76 52.42 -5.69
CA TYR A 84 32.38 52.32 -6.16
C TYR A 84 31.70 51.12 -5.53
N VAL A 85 30.40 51.27 -5.25
CA VAL A 85 29.56 50.19 -4.75
C VAL A 85 28.57 49.78 -5.81
N THR A 86 28.49 48.47 -6.04
CA THR A 86 27.48 47.87 -6.93
C THR A 86 26.75 46.76 -6.21
N LYS A 87 25.42 46.72 -6.37
CA LYS A 87 24.61 45.58 -5.91
C LYS A 87 24.73 44.43 -6.91
N ILE A 88 25.10 43.27 -6.41
CA ILE A 88 25.20 42.04 -7.20
C ILE A 88 23.87 41.29 -7.17
N SER A 89 23.31 41.10 -5.97
CA SER A 89 22.07 40.34 -5.77
C SER A 89 21.40 40.66 -4.43
N GLY A 90 20.13 40.29 -4.29
CA GLY A 90 19.32 40.60 -3.11
C GLY A 90 18.75 42.02 -3.12
N GLY A 91 18.62 42.64 -1.95
CA GLY A 91 18.12 44.01 -1.78
C GLY A 91 16.64 44.10 -1.45
N GLY A 92 15.95 45.10 -1.98
CA GLY A 92 14.54 45.42 -1.67
C GLY A 92 13.62 44.19 -1.62
N GLY A 93 12.91 44.00 -0.50
CA GLY A 93 11.98 42.88 -0.30
C GLY A 93 12.65 41.53 0.03
N LYS A 94 13.99 41.47 0.09
CA LYS A 94 14.76 40.28 0.49
C LYS A 94 15.35 40.48 1.89
N ASN A 95 15.81 39.40 2.51
CA ASN A 95 16.46 39.43 3.82
C ASN A 95 18.01 39.42 3.73
N PHE A 96 18.55 39.61 2.52
CA PHE A 96 19.97 39.72 2.29
C PHE A 96 20.25 40.67 1.13
N VAL A 97 21.45 41.23 1.11
CA VAL A 97 22.02 41.94 -0.04
C VAL A 97 23.48 41.57 -0.18
N MET A 98 23.94 41.44 -1.43
CA MET A 98 25.34 41.24 -1.76
C MET A 98 25.84 42.47 -2.52
N LEU A 99 26.88 43.10 -1.98
CA LEU A 99 27.49 44.31 -2.53
C LEU A 99 28.94 44.04 -2.93
N THR A 100 29.36 44.55 -4.09
CA THR A 100 30.76 44.67 -4.48
C THR A 100 31.23 46.09 -4.19
N PHE A 101 32.41 46.19 -3.60
CA PHE A 101 33.15 47.43 -3.41
C PHE A 101 34.40 47.35 -4.28
N LYS A 102 34.52 48.25 -5.26
CA LYS A 102 35.66 48.30 -6.18
C LYS A 102 36.37 49.64 -6.05
N ALA A 103 37.58 49.63 -5.52
CA ALA A 103 38.37 50.84 -5.43
C ALA A 103 38.93 51.26 -6.79
N GLN A 104 39.37 52.53 -6.86
CA GLN A 104 40.27 52.99 -7.90
C GLN A 104 41.72 52.54 -7.60
N ARG A 105 42.58 52.45 -8.62
CA ARG A 105 43.98 52.01 -8.46
C ARG A 105 44.74 52.93 -7.50
N GLY A 106 45.55 52.36 -6.59
CA GLY A 106 46.29 53.14 -5.59
C GLY A 106 45.42 53.68 -4.44
N HIS A 107 44.15 53.27 -4.34
CA HIS A 107 43.21 53.78 -3.35
C HIS A 107 42.52 52.64 -2.57
N GLY A 108 42.26 52.90 -1.28
CA GLY A 108 41.53 51.98 -0.40
C GLY A 108 40.00 52.17 -0.43
N ILE A 109 39.29 51.27 0.25
CA ILE A 109 37.82 51.26 0.41
C ILE A 109 37.49 51.80 1.80
N LYS A 110 36.57 52.76 1.91
CA LYS A 110 36.08 53.33 3.18
C LYS A 110 34.58 53.66 3.10
N PHE A 111 33.73 52.79 3.62
CA PHE A 111 32.27 52.94 3.51
C PHE A 111 31.56 52.70 4.84
N ASP A 112 30.57 53.54 5.14
CA ASP A 112 29.53 53.19 6.12
C ASP A 112 28.35 52.57 5.38
N VAL A 113 28.08 51.29 5.64
CA VAL A 113 26.93 50.58 5.08
C VAL A 113 25.83 50.52 6.13
N SER A 114 24.68 51.09 5.83
CA SER A 114 23.47 51.04 6.65
C SER A 114 22.35 50.36 5.87
N ILE A 115 21.76 49.33 6.46
CA ILE A 115 20.67 48.57 5.87
C ILE A 115 19.42 48.79 6.71
N PHE A 116 18.41 49.38 6.07
CA PHE A 116 17.11 49.62 6.67
C PHE A 116 16.10 48.59 6.17
N GLY A 117 15.14 48.28 7.02
CA GLY A 117 14.08 47.36 6.65
C GLY A 117 12.96 47.28 7.67
N ARG A 118 11.97 46.46 7.33
CA ARG A 118 10.72 46.30 8.09
C ARG A 118 10.25 44.85 8.10
N PRO A 119 9.33 44.47 9.01
CA PRO A 119 8.78 43.12 9.04
C PRO A 119 8.12 42.75 7.70
N LYS A 120 8.32 41.50 7.29
CA LYS A 120 7.70 40.87 6.13
C LYS A 120 6.21 40.68 6.43
N GLN A 121 5.36 41.37 5.66
CA GLN A 121 3.92 41.39 5.91
C GLN A 121 3.24 40.10 5.44
N ASN A 122 3.62 39.58 4.27
CA ASN A 122 3.11 38.30 3.81
C ASN A 122 3.93 37.16 4.42
N PHE A 123 3.29 36.35 5.24
CA PHE A 123 3.88 35.14 5.80
C PHE A 123 3.46 33.95 4.94
N ILE A 124 4.44 33.27 4.35
CA ILE A 124 4.22 32.03 3.59
C ILE A 124 5.13 30.99 4.19
N PHE A 125 4.54 29.88 4.64
CA PHE A 125 5.24 28.76 5.22
C PHE A 125 4.88 27.48 4.48
N GLY A 126 5.89 26.73 4.03
CA GLY A 126 5.69 25.60 3.14
C GLY A 126 5.43 25.98 1.68
N LYS A 127 5.12 24.97 0.88
CA LYS A 127 4.89 25.06 -0.56
C LYS A 127 3.70 24.19 -0.93
N ARG A 128 2.89 24.64 -1.89
CA ARG A 128 1.83 23.79 -2.45
C ARG A 128 2.44 22.56 -3.10
N GLN A 129 1.83 21.42 -2.87
CA GLN A 129 2.10 20.14 -3.49
C GLN A 129 0.98 19.78 -4.46
N ASN A 130 1.25 18.83 -5.35
CA ASN A 130 0.22 18.29 -6.23
C ASN A 130 -0.82 17.52 -5.41
N GLY A 131 -2.11 17.77 -5.65
CA GLY A 131 -3.22 17.22 -4.86
C GLY A 131 -3.60 18.01 -3.61
N ASP A 132 -2.99 19.18 -3.38
CA ASP A 132 -3.37 20.06 -2.26
C ASP A 132 -4.72 20.74 -2.48
N ASN A 133 -5.56 20.72 -1.45
CA ASN A 133 -6.80 21.46 -1.38
C ASN A 133 -6.64 22.71 -0.51
N LEU A 134 -7.39 23.77 -0.82
CA LEU A 134 -7.56 24.90 0.09
C LEU A 134 -8.53 24.47 1.18
N ILE A 135 -8.03 24.25 2.39
CA ILE A 135 -8.82 23.74 3.51
C ILE A 135 -9.43 24.90 4.29
N VAL A 136 -8.63 25.94 4.56
CA VAL A 136 -9.07 27.10 5.33
C VAL A 136 -8.85 28.36 4.51
N LYS A 137 -9.88 29.19 4.41
CA LYS A 137 -9.79 30.57 3.92
C LYS A 137 -10.52 31.48 4.89
N LYS A 138 -9.77 32.30 5.63
CA LYS A 138 -10.32 33.15 6.70
C LYS A 138 -9.76 34.56 6.63
N ALA A 139 -10.61 35.56 6.80
CA ALA A 139 -10.16 36.92 7.08
C ALA A 139 -9.92 37.08 8.60
N PHE A 140 -8.74 37.53 8.98
CA PHE A 140 -8.34 37.80 10.36
C PHE A 140 -8.15 39.30 10.55
N TYR A 141 -9.06 39.91 11.30
CA TYR A 141 -9.13 41.36 11.46
C TYR A 141 -9.26 41.78 12.93
N LYS A 142 -8.47 42.78 13.32
CA LYS A 142 -8.62 43.51 14.58
C LYS A 142 -8.54 45.01 14.32
N LYS A 143 -9.47 45.75 14.93
CA LYS A 143 -9.51 47.22 14.84
C LYS A 143 -8.23 47.82 15.44
N PRO A 144 -7.67 48.88 14.85
CA PRO A 144 -6.57 49.63 15.45
C PRO A 144 -6.93 50.17 16.82
N VAL A 145 -5.98 50.16 17.74
CA VAL A 145 -6.09 50.82 19.04
C VAL A 145 -5.00 51.87 19.14
N ALA A 146 -5.39 53.09 19.50
CA ALA A 146 -4.47 54.23 19.55
C ALA A 146 -3.37 53.99 20.58
N ASN A 147 -2.13 54.34 20.22
CA ASN A 147 -0.95 54.26 21.09
C ASN A 147 -0.63 52.87 21.68
N SER A 148 -1.18 51.79 21.13
CA SER A 148 -0.90 50.42 21.60
C SER A 148 -0.50 49.48 20.47
N VAL A 149 0.22 48.43 20.86
CA VAL A 149 0.49 47.25 20.03
C VAL A 149 -0.57 46.20 20.33
N LEU A 150 -1.12 45.57 19.30
CA LEU A 150 -2.06 44.47 19.42
C LEU A 150 -1.33 43.15 19.21
N ILE A 151 -1.46 42.23 20.14
CA ILE A 151 -0.96 40.86 20.02
C ILE A 151 -2.18 39.93 20.06
N ASP A 152 -2.32 39.08 19.05
CA ASP A 152 -3.36 38.05 19.05
C ASP A 152 -2.87 36.76 18.40
N ARG A 153 -3.49 35.64 18.78
CA ARG A 153 -3.17 34.32 18.28
C ARG A 153 -4.35 33.71 17.55
N GLU A 154 -4.07 33.08 16.41
CA GLU A 154 -5.05 32.32 15.65
C GLU A 154 -4.61 30.86 15.62
N GLU A 155 -5.46 29.99 16.15
CA GLU A 155 -5.29 28.56 16.10
C GLU A 155 -6.12 27.98 14.95
N ILE A 156 -5.46 27.18 14.12
CA ILE A 156 -6.07 26.57 12.94
C ILE A 156 -5.90 25.07 13.10
N ASN A 157 -7.01 24.35 13.09
CA ASN A 157 -7.03 22.90 13.09
C ASN A 157 -7.75 22.44 11.82
N ILE A 158 -7.08 21.64 11.00
CA ILE A 158 -7.64 21.17 9.73
C ILE A 158 -8.31 19.80 9.85
N GLY A 159 -8.36 19.20 11.05
CA GLY A 159 -9.04 17.93 11.31
C GLY A 159 -8.13 16.69 11.27
N PRO A 160 -8.65 15.53 11.70
CA PRO A 160 -7.88 14.27 11.71
C PRO A 160 -7.62 13.77 10.28
N ASN A 161 -6.52 13.04 10.09
CA ASN A 161 -6.12 12.46 8.80
C ASN A 161 -5.84 13.46 7.67
N MET A 162 -5.51 14.71 8.00
CA MET A 162 -5.01 15.68 7.04
C MET A 162 -3.66 16.23 7.50
N GLU A 163 -2.83 16.63 6.54
CA GLU A 163 -1.59 17.36 6.81
C GLU A 163 -1.58 18.70 6.09
N ILE A 164 -1.10 19.72 6.79
CA ILE A 164 -0.85 21.05 6.21
C ILE A 164 0.40 20.95 5.34
N THR A 165 0.32 21.48 4.13
CA THR A 165 1.42 21.54 3.17
C THR A 165 1.89 22.98 2.96
N GLN A 166 0.98 23.95 3.06
CA GLN A 166 1.29 25.37 2.98
C GLN A 166 0.33 26.23 3.80
N ILE A 167 0.88 27.25 4.45
CA ILE A 167 0.13 28.34 5.09
C ILE A 167 0.52 29.64 4.37
N LYS A 168 -0.48 30.40 3.95
CA LYS A 168 -0.31 31.78 3.49
C LYS A 168 -1.09 32.71 4.38
N VAL A 169 -0.46 33.80 4.77
CA VAL A 169 -1.06 34.90 5.50
C VAL A 169 -0.73 36.14 4.70
N LEU A 170 -1.73 36.65 4.00
CA LEU A 170 -1.60 37.69 2.99
C LEU A 170 -2.21 38.98 3.53
N ASP A 171 -1.44 40.06 3.51
CA ASP A 171 -1.94 41.39 3.83
C ASP A 171 -3.05 41.77 2.85
N ARG A 172 -4.25 42.05 3.37
CA ARG A 172 -5.44 42.30 2.56
C ARG A 172 -5.36 43.58 1.71
N TYR A 173 -4.62 44.59 2.19
CA TYR A 173 -4.58 45.90 1.52
C TYR A 173 -3.20 46.27 0.97
N ASN A 174 -2.17 45.45 1.22
CA ASN A 174 -0.80 45.67 0.75
C ASN A 174 -0.27 47.09 1.09
N THR A 175 -0.79 47.67 2.18
CA THR A 175 -0.56 49.09 2.55
C THR A 175 0.77 49.32 3.24
N GLY A 176 1.55 48.25 3.45
CA GLY A 176 2.86 48.37 4.06
C GLY A 176 2.81 48.51 5.60
N LYS A 177 1.63 48.57 6.24
CA LYS A 177 1.47 49.12 7.61
C LYS A 177 0.92 48.12 8.65
N ASN A 178 0.86 46.83 8.32
CA ASN A 178 0.15 45.82 9.11
C ASN A 178 1.05 45.02 10.07
N ALA A 179 0.46 44.07 10.78
CA ALA A 179 1.07 43.30 11.85
C ALA A 179 2.13 42.28 11.39
N GLN A 180 3.17 42.06 12.18
CA GLN A 180 4.08 40.94 11.94
C GLN A 180 3.38 39.63 12.25
N VAL A 181 3.60 38.62 11.40
CA VAL A 181 3.03 37.27 11.56
C VAL A 181 4.14 36.26 11.76
N ARG A 182 3.98 35.39 12.76
CA ARG A 182 4.92 34.30 13.05
C ARG A 182 4.17 33.01 13.35
N LEU A 183 4.74 31.88 12.95
CA LEU A 183 4.27 30.57 13.37
C LEU A 183 4.85 30.25 14.75
N VAL A 184 4.00 29.89 15.70
CA VAL A 184 4.37 29.58 17.09
C VAL A 184 4.41 28.07 17.33
N SER A 185 3.45 27.34 16.76
CA SER A 185 3.32 25.88 16.93
C SER A 185 2.68 25.24 15.71
N GLY A 186 2.94 23.94 15.52
CA GLY A 186 2.42 23.14 14.41
C GLY A 186 2.96 23.57 13.04
N GLY A 187 2.09 23.60 12.03
CA GLY A 187 2.40 24.03 10.67
C GLY A 187 2.52 22.88 9.69
N VAL A 188 3.42 22.98 8.73
CA VAL A 188 3.59 21.98 7.66
C VAL A 188 3.92 20.61 8.25
N LYS A 189 3.29 19.54 7.71
CA LYS A 189 3.27 18.16 8.22
C LYS A 189 2.45 17.92 9.49
N TYR A 190 1.87 18.97 10.06
CA TYR A 190 0.93 18.85 11.18
C TYR A 190 -0.49 19.09 10.67
N ASN A 191 -1.48 18.66 11.44
CA ASN A 191 -2.89 18.94 11.20
C ASN A 191 -3.39 20.21 11.92
N HIS A 192 -2.49 20.93 12.58
CA HIS A 192 -2.80 22.15 13.30
C HIS A 192 -1.67 23.16 13.15
N SER A 193 -1.98 24.44 13.35
CA SER A 193 -0.99 25.52 13.40
C SER A 193 -1.49 26.67 14.26
N THR A 194 -0.59 27.26 15.05
CA THR A 194 -0.87 28.47 15.83
C THR A 194 -0.05 29.62 15.28
N LEU A 195 -0.72 30.66 14.82
CA LEU A 195 -0.12 31.89 14.28
C LEU A 195 -0.22 33.00 15.31
N ASN A 196 0.86 33.77 15.50
CA ASN A 196 0.87 34.98 16.32
C ASN A 196 0.98 36.22 15.44
N PHE A 197 0.07 37.15 15.66
CA PHE A 197 0.00 38.44 15.00
C PHE A 197 0.36 39.54 15.99
N GLU A 198 1.30 40.41 15.63
CA GLU A 198 1.68 41.55 16.47
C GLU A 198 1.69 42.83 15.63
N SER A 199 0.78 43.77 15.93
CA SER A 199 0.66 45.03 15.20
C SER A 199 1.79 46.02 15.54
N ILE A 200 1.97 47.03 14.71
CA ILE A 200 2.73 48.22 15.11
C ILE A 200 1.81 49.17 15.89
N ILE A 201 2.41 50.04 16.72
CA ILE A 201 1.70 51.01 17.56
C ILE A 201 0.64 51.77 16.75
N GLY A 202 -0.60 51.82 17.25
CA GLY A 202 -1.68 52.59 16.62
C GLY A 202 -2.28 51.95 15.37
N LYS A 203 -1.92 50.71 15.04
CA LYS A 203 -2.43 49.97 13.87
C LYS A 203 -3.14 48.68 14.27
N GLY A 204 -4.06 48.28 13.40
CA GLY A 204 -4.84 47.05 13.52
C GLY A 204 -4.12 45.85 12.91
N ILE A 205 -4.83 44.72 12.89
CA ILE A 205 -4.41 43.50 12.21
C ILE A 205 -5.40 43.26 11.06
N ASN A 206 -4.92 42.96 9.85
CA ASN A 206 -5.79 42.66 8.72
C ASN A 206 -5.13 41.75 7.69
N TYR A 207 -5.47 40.46 7.76
CA TYR A 207 -4.87 39.41 6.94
C TYR A 207 -5.92 38.47 6.37
N ASN A 208 -5.65 37.93 5.18
CA ASN A 208 -6.30 36.73 4.69
C ASN A 208 -5.39 35.53 4.97
N ILE A 209 -5.90 34.57 5.72
CA ILE A 209 -5.24 33.31 6.02
C ILE A 209 -5.78 32.26 5.06
N GLU A 210 -4.87 31.60 4.34
CA GLU A 210 -5.15 30.48 3.46
C GLU A 210 -4.29 29.29 3.91
N VAL A 211 -4.93 28.19 4.30
CA VAL A 211 -4.23 26.94 4.66
C VAL A 211 -4.55 25.89 3.62
N TYR A 212 -3.50 25.36 3.04
CA TYR A 212 -3.54 24.26 2.09
C TYR A 212 -3.03 22.99 2.75
N GLY A 213 -3.63 21.88 2.36
CA GLY A 213 -3.23 20.57 2.83
C GLY A 213 -3.86 19.47 2.02
N LYS A 214 -3.54 18.24 2.40
CA LYS A 214 -4.04 17.02 1.75
C LYS A 214 -4.38 15.97 2.79
N ALA A 215 -5.21 15.02 2.38
CA ALA A 215 -5.48 13.85 3.20
C ALA A 215 -4.19 13.03 3.36
N LEU A 216 -3.93 12.58 4.58
CA LEU A 216 -2.92 11.57 4.83
C LEU A 216 -3.33 10.27 4.10
N PRO A 217 -2.37 9.53 3.52
CA PRO A 217 -2.67 8.25 2.92
C PRO A 217 -3.32 7.35 3.97
N LYS A 218 -4.47 6.76 3.63
CA LYS A 218 -5.11 5.76 4.49
C LYS A 218 -4.08 4.63 4.72
N PRO A 219 -3.85 4.19 5.96
CA PRO A 219 -2.96 3.07 6.21
C PRO A 219 -3.40 1.87 5.35
N PRO A 220 -2.46 1.03 4.88
CA PRO A 220 -2.78 -0.09 4.01
C PRO A 220 -3.87 -0.96 4.65
N SER A 221 -4.83 -1.39 3.83
CA SER A 221 -5.91 -2.26 4.26
C SER A 221 -5.35 -3.64 4.62
N ILE A 222 -5.08 -3.88 5.90
CA ILE A 222 -4.61 -5.18 6.39
C ILE A 222 -5.85 -5.93 6.91
N SER A 223 -6.26 -6.97 6.20
CA SER A 223 -7.34 -7.89 6.60
C SER A 223 -6.74 -9.25 6.96
N HIS A 224 -7.24 -9.90 8.00
CA HIS A 224 -6.75 -11.22 8.44
C HIS A 224 -7.62 -12.34 7.88
N ASN A 225 -7.76 -12.39 6.56
CA ASN A 225 -8.55 -13.42 5.89
C ASN A 225 -7.88 -14.79 6.03
N LEU A 226 -8.68 -15.84 6.20
CA LEU A 226 -8.25 -17.23 6.03
C LEU A 226 -8.92 -17.80 4.79
N ILE A 227 -8.13 -18.22 3.80
CA ILE A 227 -8.61 -18.93 2.63
C ILE A 227 -7.87 -20.26 2.57
N VAL A 228 -8.62 -21.37 2.54
CA VAL A 228 -8.08 -22.73 2.53
C VAL A 228 -8.76 -23.51 1.42
N GLY A 229 -7.95 -24.12 0.55
CA GLY A 229 -8.43 -24.88 -0.61
C GLY A 229 -8.90 -23.98 -1.75
N GLU A 230 -9.46 -24.62 -2.76
CA GLU A 230 -9.92 -23.98 -3.99
C GLU A 230 -11.27 -24.53 -4.40
N ARG A 231 -12.01 -23.73 -5.17
CA ARG A 231 -13.29 -24.20 -5.71
C ARG A 231 -13.05 -25.33 -6.71
N SER A 232 -13.89 -26.36 -6.62
CA SER A 232 -13.97 -27.45 -7.59
C SER A 232 -15.25 -27.35 -8.41
N GLU A 233 -15.24 -27.99 -9.58
CA GLU A 233 -16.46 -28.22 -10.36
C GLU A 233 -17.49 -29.00 -9.52
N GLY A 234 -18.75 -28.57 -9.59
CA GLY A 234 -19.84 -29.10 -8.76
C GLY A 234 -19.94 -28.51 -7.34
N ASP A 235 -19.10 -27.54 -6.98
CA ASP A 235 -19.18 -26.88 -5.67
C ASP A 235 -20.42 -26.01 -5.53
N VAL A 236 -21.09 -26.16 -4.38
CA VAL A 236 -22.12 -25.25 -3.87
C VAL A 236 -21.59 -24.47 -2.67
N LEU A 237 -22.10 -23.25 -2.47
CA LEU A 237 -21.90 -22.51 -1.23
C LEU A 237 -22.77 -23.16 -0.15
N ALA A 238 -22.20 -24.09 0.61
CA ALA A 238 -22.93 -24.87 1.60
C ALA A 238 -23.25 -24.07 2.86
N ILE A 239 -22.35 -23.16 3.27
CA ILE A 239 -22.52 -22.30 4.45
C ILE A 239 -22.06 -20.89 4.12
N SER A 240 -22.84 -19.90 4.55
CA SER A 240 -22.46 -18.49 4.55
C SER A 240 -23.01 -17.83 5.81
N GLU A 241 -22.16 -17.58 6.80
CA GLU A 241 -22.57 -17.08 8.11
C GLU A 241 -21.65 -15.97 8.60
N ASN A 242 -22.21 -15.04 9.38
CA ASN A 242 -21.41 -14.06 10.10
C ASN A 242 -21.04 -14.59 11.50
N VAL A 243 -19.78 -14.37 11.87
CA VAL A 243 -19.21 -14.67 13.17
C VAL A 243 -18.85 -13.34 13.81
N ASP A 244 -19.82 -12.81 14.56
CA ASP A 244 -19.70 -11.51 15.22
C ASP A 244 -19.65 -11.71 16.74
N HIS A 245 -18.57 -11.28 17.38
CA HIS A 245 -18.42 -11.23 18.82
C HIS A 245 -17.83 -9.87 19.23
N PRO A 246 -18.53 -9.09 20.06
CA PRO A 246 -18.07 -7.77 20.47
C PRO A 246 -16.79 -7.86 21.33
N ALA A 247 -16.02 -6.78 21.33
CA ALA A 247 -14.79 -6.69 22.10
C ALA A 247 -15.06 -6.84 23.62
N ILE A 248 -14.16 -7.54 24.30
CA ILE A 248 -14.13 -7.60 25.77
C ILE A 248 -13.18 -6.51 26.27
N VAL A 249 -13.66 -5.62 27.14
CA VAL A 249 -12.86 -4.55 27.74
C VAL A 249 -11.68 -5.17 28.49
N GLY A 250 -10.46 -4.80 28.11
CA GLY A 250 -9.24 -5.28 28.75
C GLY A 250 -8.89 -6.75 28.51
N GLY A 251 -9.70 -7.51 27.76
CA GLY A 251 -9.53 -8.94 27.49
C GLY A 251 -9.31 -9.26 26.01
N SER A 252 -9.13 -10.54 25.68
CA SER A 252 -9.05 -11.06 24.30
C SER A 252 -10.02 -12.22 24.13
N LEU A 253 -10.63 -12.34 22.96
CA LEU A 253 -11.49 -13.47 22.59
C LEU A 253 -10.65 -14.61 22.04
N ASN A 254 -11.00 -15.83 22.42
CA ASN A 254 -10.37 -17.04 21.91
C ASN A 254 -11.35 -18.22 22.00
N PHE A 255 -12.08 -18.47 20.92
CA PHE A 255 -13.10 -19.52 20.86
C PHE A 255 -13.03 -20.25 19.52
N SER A 256 -13.64 -21.43 19.47
CA SER A 256 -13.79 -22.21 18.24
C SER A 256 -15.27 -22.34 17.87
N ARG A 257 -15.57 -22.39 16.58
CA ARG A 257 -16.92 -22.56 16.05
C ARG A 257 -16.92 -23.69 15.02
N PRO A 258 -17.67 -24.77 15.27
CA PRO A 258 -17.83 -25.85 14.31
C PRO A 258 -18.80 -25.45 13.20
N PHE A 259 -18.48 -25.87 11.99
CA PHE A 259 -19.30 -25.75 10.80
C PHE A 259 -19.41 -27.13 10.16
N LYS A 260 -20.63 -27.63 9.99
CA LYS A 260 -20.90 -28.96 9.41
C LYS A 260 -21.73 -28.78 8.14
N VAL A 261 -21.20 -29.28 7.02
CA VAL A 261 -21.96 -29.34 5.76
C VAL A 261 -22.83 -30.60 5.74
N GLY A 262 -23.83 -30.64 4.84
CA GLY A 262 -24.78 -31.74 4.73
C GLY A 262 -24.12 -33.11 4.56
N GLU A 263 -24.83 -34.17 4.96
CA GLU A 263 -24.36 -35.54 4.75
C GLU A 263 -24.19 -35.82 3.25
N GLY A 264 -23.15 -36.57 2.90
CA GLY A 264 -22.79 -36.79 1.50
C GLY A 264 -22.08 -35.61 0.84
N TYR A 265 -21.69 -34.54 1.53
CA TYR A 265 -20.85 -33.47 0.99
C TYR A 265 -19.42 -33.51 1.54
N VAL A 266 -18.47 -33.01 0.74
CA VAL A 266 -17.07 -32.80 1.14
C VAL A 266 -16.68 -31.35 0.88
N ILE A 267 -16.01 -30.75 1.85
CA ILE A 267 -15.54 -29.36 1.80
C ILE A 267 -14.36 -29.26 0.83
N THR A 268 -14.41 -28.26 -0.04
CA THR A 268 -13.41 -27.99 -1.09
C THR A 268 -12.72 -26.65 -0.89
N LYS A 269 -13.45 -25.65 -0.38
CA LYS A 269 -12.91 -24.33 -0.05
C LYS A 269 -13.53 -23.76 1.21
N ILE A 270 -12.71 -23.11 2.04
CA ILE A 270 -13.13 -22.34 3.21
C ILE A 270 -12.61 -20.92 3.06
N GLU A 271 -13.47 -19.94 3.30
CA GLU A 271 -13.13 -18.52 3.38
C GLU A 271 -13.64 -17.98 4.71
N ALA A 272 -12.77 -17.43 5.55
CA ALA A 272 -13.15 -16.55 6.66
C ALA A 272 -12.63 -15.16 6.32
N LEU A 273 -13.54 -14.27 5.93
CA LEU A 273 -13.24 -12.93 5.45
C LEU A 273 -13.39 -11.93 6.60
N ASP A 274 -12.29 -11.26 6.94
CA ASP A 274 -12.23 -10.25 8.00
C ASP A 274 -13.00 -9.01 7.57
N SER A 275 -14.00 -8.64 8.36
CA SER A 275 -14.79 -7.43 8.10
C SER A 275 -14.03 -6.15 8.51
N LYS A 276 -12.93 -6.29 9.27
CA LYS A 276 -12.05 -5.18 9.63
C LYS A 276 -10.87 -5.07 8.65
N THR A 277 -10.74 -3.90 8.05
CA THR A 277 -9.66 -3.58 7.09
C THR A 277 -8.56 -2.71 7.69
N ASP A 278 -8.61 -2.47 9.00
CA ASP A 278 -7.69 -1.59 9.74
C ASP A 278 -6.53 -2.34 10.40
N GLY A 279 -6.37 -3.64 10.15
CA GLY A 279 -5.35 -4.48 10.78
C GLY A 279 -5.61 -4.81 12.25
N THR A 280 -6.81 -4.52 12.78
CA THR A 280 -7.19 -4.84 14.17
C THR A 280 -8.07 -6.08 14.30
N GLY A 281 -8.46 -6.69 13.16
CA GLY A 281 -9.25 -7.92 13.12
C GLY A 281 -8.61 -9.09 13.85
N ALA A 282 -9.44 -10.08 14.18
CA ALA A 282 -9.01 -11.30 14.82
C ALA A 282 -8.32 -12.25 13.84
N TYR A 283 -7.70 -13.32 14.35
CA TYR A 283 -6.98 -14.30 13.55
C TYR A 283 -7.78 -15.60 13.48
N PRO A 284 -8.42 -15.91 12.34
CA PRO A 284 -9.04 -17.21 12.10
C PRO A 284 -7.99 -18.28 11.76
N ARG A 285 -8.22 -19.50 12.22
CA ARG A 285 -7.42 -20.68 11.84
C ARG A 285 -8.27 -21.95 11.89
N VAL A 286 -7.88 -22.95 11.10
CA VAL A 286 -8.47 -24.30 11.20
C VAL A 286 -7.96 -24.97 12.48
N GLN A 287 -8.86 -25.40 13.34
CA GLN A 287 -8.56 -26.11 14.58
C GLN A 287 -8.68 -27.63 14.40
N SER A 288 -9.69 -28.11 13.68
CA SER A 288 -9.88 -29.52 13.30
C SER A 288 -10.81 -29.65 12.08
N GLY A 289 -10.85 -30.82 11.44
CA GLY A 289 -11.63 -31.05 10.23
C GLY A 289 -11.00 -30.45 8.96
N GLY A 290 -11.84 -29.99 8.03
CA GLY A 290 -11.41 -29.20 6.86
C GLY A 290 -11.62 -29.87 5.51
N LEU A 291 -10.68 -29.67 4.58
CA LEU A 291 -10.82 -30.12 3.19
C LEU A 291 -11.04 -31.63 3.10
N LYS A 292 -11.87 -32.05 2.14
CA LYS A 292 -12.29 -33.44 1.89
C LYS A 292 -13.06 -34.10 3.04
N GLN A 293 -13.38 -33.34 4.09
CA GLN A 293 -14.24 -33.76 5.20
C GLN A 293 -15.59 -33.01 5.11
N ASN A 294 -16.58 -33.44 5.88
CA ASN A 294 -17.91 -32.82 5.92
C ASN A 294 -18.06 -31.79 7.06
N SER A 295 -17.00 -31.52 7.81
CA SER A 295 -17.02 -30.56 8.91
C SER A 295 -15.67 -29.92 9.10
N ILE A 296 -15.70 -28.72 9.69
CA ILE A 296 -14.53 -27.94 10.06
C ILE A 296 -14.80 -27.19 11.35
N ASP A 297 -13.82 -27.12 12.23
CA ASP A 297 -13.83 -26.24 13.39
C ASP A 297 -12.86 -25.08 13.16
N LEU A 298 -13.39 -23.84 13.16
CA LEU A 298 -12.58 -22.64 13.02
C LEU A 298 -12.38 -21.97 14.37
N ARG A 299 -11.11 -21.77 14.73
CA ARG A 299 -10.74 -21.01 15.92
C ARG A 299 -10.47 -19.56 15.58
N PHE A 300 -11.07 -18.65 16.33
CA PHE A 300 -10.89 -17.21 16.22
C PHE A 300 -10.20 -16.68 17.47
N LYS A 301 -9.08 -15.96 17.29
CA LYS A 301 -8.37 -15.29 18.38
C LYS A 301 -8.26 -13.80 18.12
N SER A 302 -8.85 -12.96 18.97
CA SER A 302 -8.76 -11.50 18.83
C SER A 302 -7.54 -10.92 19.56
N LYS A 303 -7.13 -9.71 19.15
CA LYS A 303 -6.21 -8.88 19.93
C LYS A 303 -6.92 -8.35 21.19
N ARG A 304 -6.15 -7.94 22.20
CA ARG A 304 -6.69 -7.37 23.44
C ARG A 304 -7.54 -6.12 23.13
N GLY A 305 -8.75 -6.07 23.67
CA GLY A 305 -9.70 -4.97 23.45
C GLY A 305 -10.35 -4.96 22.06
N GLN A 306 -10.20 -6.03 21.26
CA GLN A 306 -10.79 -6.14 19.92
C GLN A 306 -11.81 -7.28 19.86
N GLY A 307 -12.88 -7.07 19.07
CA GLY A 307 -13.89 -8.08 18.75
C GLY A 307 -13.47 -9.00 17.59
N VAL A 308 -14.33 -9.96 17.28
CA VAL A 308 -14.21 -10.87 16.13
C VAL A 308 -15.37 -10.56 15.18
N TYR A 309 -15.09 -10.26 13.91
CA TYR A 309 -16.10 -9.94 12.91
C TYR A 309 -15.71 -10.54 11.56
N PHE A 310 -16.28 -11.70 11.24
CA PHE A 310 -15.92 -12.47 10.05
C PHE A 310 -17.16 -12.93 9.29
N THR A 311 -17.10 -12.88 7.96
CA THR A 311 -18.04 -13.65 7.12
C THR A 311 -17.35 -14.95 6.74
N VAL A 312 -17.90 -16.07 7.21
CA VAL A 312 -17.41 -17.42 6.90
C VAL A 312 -18.23 -18.01 5.76
N ARG A 313 -17.55 -18.43 4.70
CA ARG A 313 -18.12 -19.13 3.54
C ARG A 313 -17.45 -20.48 3.38
N ILE A 314 -18.24 -21.53 3.29
CA ILE A 314 -17.74 -22.89 3.08
C ILE A 314 -18.37 -23.41 1.80
N TYR A 315 -17.52 -23.78 0.85
CA TYR A 315 -17.90 -24.43 -0.38
C TYR A 315 -17.67 -25.93 -0.25
N ALA A 316 -18.63 -26.69 -0.72
CA ALA A 316 -18.59 -28.14 -0.69
C ALA A 316 -19.24 -28.69 -1.95
N LYS A 317 -18.86 -29.90 -2.32
CA LYS A 317 -19.51 -30.66 -3.39
C LYS A 317 -19.98 -31.99 -2.87
N HIS A 318 -20.91 -32.60 -3.58
CA HIS A 318 -21.35 -33.95 -3.27
C HIS A 318 -20.13 -34.87 -3.33
N ARG A 319 -19.94 -35.66 -2.27
CA ARG A 319 -19.00 -36.77 -2.23
C ARG A 319 -19.43 -37.70 -3.35
N PRO A 320 -18.58 -37.98 -4.35
CA PRO A 320 -18.92 -39.04 -5.28
C PRO A 320 -19.13 -40.28 -4.42
N THR A 321 -20.36 -40.84 -4.47
CA THR A 321 -20.56 -42.23 -4.11
C THR A 321 -19.44 -42.98 -4.82
N PRO A 322 -18.68 -43.88 -4.18
CA PRO A 322 -17.74 -44.70 -4.92
C PRO A 322 -18.56 -45.44 -5.96
N THR A 323 -18.62 -44.89 -7.17
CA THR A 323 -19.04 -45.61 -8.34
C THR A 323 -17.93 -46.62 -8.48
N THR A 324 -18.15 -47.81 -7.95
CA THR A 324 -17.58 -49.01 -8.53
C THR A 324 -18.17 -49.07 -9.93
N THR A 325 -17.69 -48.21 -10.82
CA THR A 325 -17.70 -48.48 -12.25
C THR A 325 -16.70 -49.61 -12.34
N PRO A 326 -17.14 -50.86 -12.52
CA PRO A 326 -16.19 -51.90 -12.86
C PRO A 326 -15.56 -51.39 -14.16
N LEU A 327 -14.23 -51.38 -14.22
CA LEU A 327 -13.56 -51.34 -15.52
C LEU A 327 -14.28 -52.38 -16.40
N PRO A 328 -14.60 -52.09 -17.68
CA PRO A 328 -15.21 -53.07 -18.55
C PRO A 328 -14.20 -54.21 -18.74
N VAL A 329 -14.28 -55.22 -17.87
CA VAL A 329 -13.72 -56.53 -18.13
C VAL A 329 -14.74 -57.19 -19.02
N THR A 330 -14.48 -57.18 -20.33
CA THR A 330 -15.11 -58.12 -21.24
C THR A 330 -14.72 -59.52 -20.78
N LEU A 331 -15.54 -60.13 -19.93
CA LEU A 331 -15.46 -61.55 -19.63
C LEU A 331 -15.97 -62.31 -20.87
N PRO A 332 -15.26 -63.36 -21.32
CA PRO A 332 -15.69 -64.11 -22.50
C PRO A 332 -17.06 -64.73 -22.28
N ARG A 333 -17.87 -64.81 -23.35
CA ARG A 333 -19.22 -65.44 -23.38
C ARG A 333 -19.23 -66.95 -23.07
N GLU A 334 -18.06 -67.51 -22.75
CA GLU A 334 -17.84 -68.92 -22.51
C GLU A 334 -16.98 -69.10 -21.26
N PHE A 335 -17.40 -70.02 -20.40
CA PHE A 335 -16.62 -70.53 -19.29
C PHE A 335 -16.07 -71.91 -19.65
N GLN A 336 -14.76 -72.06 -19.61
CA GLN A 336 -14.08 -73.31 -19.94
C GLN A 336 -13.07 -73.65 -18.85
N ILE A 337 -13.11 -74.89 -18.36
CA ILE A 337 -12.14 -75.42 -17.39
C ILE A 337 -11.66 -76.79 -17.85
N GLY A 338 -10.34 -76.97 -17.86
CA GLY A 338 -9.66 -78.19 -18.33
C GLY A 338 -9.23 -78.11 -19.79
N THR A 339 -8.64 -79.19 -20.29
CA THR A 339 -8.21 -79.35 -21.69
C THR A 339 -8.94 -80.54 -22.28
N ARG A 340 -9.66 -80.32 -23.39
CA ARG A 340 -10.30 -81.41 -24.15
C ARG A 340 -9.23 -82.36 -24.68
N GLN A 341 -9.31 -83.64 -24.32
CA GLN A 341 -8.33 -84.64 -24.74
C GLN A 341 -8.85 -85.48 -25.91
N THR A 342 -7.93 -85.95 -26.76
CA THR A 342 -8.24 -86.88 -27.84
C THR A 342 -8.64 -88.23 -27.23
N GLY A 343 -9.94 -88.54 -27.24
CA GLY A 343 -10.49 -89.73 -26.59
C GLY A 343 -11.59 -89.45 -25.56
N ASP A 344 -12.02 -88.21 -25.34
CA ASP A 344 -13.20 -87.94 -24.50
C ASP A 344 -14.46 -88.56 -25.15
N PHE A 345 -15.01 -89.64 -24.57
CA PHE A 345 -16.03 -90.47 -25.22
C PHE A 345 -17.48 -90.12 -24.86
N MET A 346 -17.72 -89.39 -23.77
CA MET A 346 -19.07 -89.10 -23.27
C MET A 346 -19.28 -87.60 -23.09
N VAL A 347 -20.26 -87.05 -23.81
CA VAL A 347 -20.69 -85.64 -23.71
C VAL A 347 -22.05 -85.61 -23.04
N TYR A 348 -22.15 -84.88 -21.94
CA TYR A 348 -23.41 -84.62 -21.26
C TYR A 348 -23.83 -83.19 -21.57
N ASP A 349 -24.80 -83.03 -22.46
CA ASP A 349 -25.43 -81.76 -22.76
C ASP A 349 -26.53 -81.48 -21.74
N VAL A 350 -26.35 -80.44 -20.94
CA VAL A 350 -27.36 -80.01 -19.97
C VAL A 350 -27.83 -78.61 -20.33
N LYS A 351 -29.14 -78.50 -20.56
CA LYS A 351 -29.80 -77.22 -20.81
C LYS A 351 -30.41 -76.71 -19.51
N VAL A 352 -29.95 -75.55 -19.05
CA VAL A 352 -30.56 -74.82 -17.93
C VAL A 352 -31.41 -73.71 -18.53
N ILE A 353 -32.72 -73.73 -18.27
CA ILE A 353 -33.68 -72.74 -18.80
C ILE A 353 -34.17 -71.87 -17.64
N ASN A 354 -34.04 -70.54 -17.78
CA ASN A 354 -34.54 -69.52 -16.86
C ASN A 354 -34.04 -69.65 -15.41
N ALA A 355 -32.75 -69.40 -15.21
CA ALA A 355 -32.17 -69.22 -13.88
C ALA A 355 -32.37 -67.78 -13.36
N THR A 356 -32.86 -67.63 -12.12
CA THR A 356 -32.85 -66.36 -11.35
C THR A 356 -31.49 -66.18 -10.65
N SER A 357 -31.29 -65.12 -9.88
CA SER A 357 -29.98 -64.58 -9.44
C SER A 357 -28.95 -65.56 -8.85
N GLU A 358 -29.36 -66.74 -8.35
CA GLU A 358 -28.46 -67.80 -7.92
C GLU A 358 -29.10 -69.18 -8.14
N VAL A 359 -28.55 -69.99 -9.06
CA VAL A 359 -28.97 -71.39 -9.28
C VAL A 359 -27.76 -72.31 -9.16
N LYS A 360 -27.86 -73.27 -8.23
CA LYS A 360 -26.84 -74.30 -7.99
C LYS A 360 -27.32 -75.62 -8.59
N GLN A 361 -26.53 -76.22 -9.49
CA GLN A 361 -26.87 -77.51 -10.09
C GLN A 361 -25.74 -78.52 -9.91
N VAL A 362 -26.11 -79.73 -9.51
CA VAL A 362 -25.21 -80.87 -9.36
C VAL A 362 -25.31 -81.75 -10.60
N TYR A 363 -24.18 -82.06 -11.21
CA TYR A 363 -24.07 -82.96 -12.34
C TYR A 363 -23.21 -84.16 -11.96
N ALA A 364 -23.78 -85.36 -12.04
CA ALA A 364 -23.09 -86.61 -11.78
C ALA A 364 -22.81 -87.34 -13.09
N VAL A 365 -21.54 -87.74 -13.29
CA VAL A 365 -21.04 -88.35 -14.51
C VAL A 365 -20.63 -89.80 -14.26
N GLY A 366 -21.47 -90.59 -13.57
CA GLY A 366 -21.23 -92.01 -13.30
C GLY A 366 -20.01 -92.31 -12.41
N SER A 367 -20.10 -93.28 -11.49
CA SER A 367 -19.02 -93.58 -10.53
C SER A 367 -17.72 -94.09 -11.16
N THR A 368 -17.74 -94.54 -12.42
CA THR A 368 -16.59 -95.10 -13.13
C THR A 368 -15.91 -94.12 -14.08
N ASN A 369 -16.38 -92.87 -14.21
CA ASN A 369 -15.79 -91.89 -15.12
C ASN A 369 -15.21 -90.69 -14.35
N MET A 370 -14.20 -90.06 -14.94
CA MET A 370 -13.57 -88.84 -14.42
C MET A 370 -13.82 -87.69 -15.37
N ILE A 371 -14.32 -86.57 -14.85
CA ILE A 371 -14.54 -85.34 -15.61
C ILE A 371 -13.19 -84.76 -16.03
N THR A 372 -13.01 -84.50 -17.33
CA THR A 372 -11.75 -83.99 -17.90
C THR A 372 -11.88 -82.58 -18.45
N TYR A 373 -13.08 -82.20 -18.89
CA TYR A 373 -13.32 -80.88 -19.45
C TYR A 373 -14.78 -80.44 -19.22
N ILE A 374 -14.95 -79.18 -18.84
CA ILE A 374 -16.27 -78.55 -18.64
C ILE A 374 -16.33 -77.28 -19.48
N LYS A 375 -17.38 -77.17 -20.30
CA LYS A 375 -17.69 -75.97 -21.08
C LYS A 375 -19.10 -75.50 -20.79
N ALA A 376 -19.27 -74.25 -20.39
CA ALA A 376 -20.58 -73.61 -20.25
C ALA A 376 -20.67 -72.39 -21.18
N VAL A 377 -21.74 -72.31 -21.96
CA VAL A 377 -21.97 -71.24 -22.94
C VAL A 377 -23.31 -70.57 -22.67
N ASN A 378 -23.30 -69.24 -22.61
CA ASN A 378 -24.53 -68.47 -22.55
C ASN A 378 -25.21 -68.46 -23.92
N GLN A 379 -26.45 -68.96 -24.00
CA GLN A 379 -27.19 -68.99 -25.26
C GLN A 379 -27.89 -67.65 -25.58
N ASN A 380 -27.91 -66.69 -24.65
CA ASN A 380 -28.58 -65.41 -24.83
C ASN A 380 -27.59 -64.34 -25.32
N LEU A 381 -27.71 -63.95 -26.60
CA LEU A 381 -26.74 -63.08 -27.29
C LEU A 381 -26.70 -61.63 -26.76
N ASN A 382 -27.68 -61.24 -25.93
CA ASN A 382 -27.88 -59.88 -25.44
C ASN A 382 -27.40 -59.65 -24.00
N SER A 383 -26.89 -60.67 -23.30
CA SER A 383 -26.38 -60.55 -21.92
C SER A 383 -24.92 -61.00 -21.82
N SER A 384 -23.98 -60.08 -21.62
CA SER A 384 -22.54 -60.35 -21.55
C SER A 384 -22.02 -60.65 -20.13
N ASN A 385 -22.84 -60.57 -19.09
CA ASN A 385 -22.39 -60.54 -17.70
C ASN A 385 -22.95 -61.73 -16.92
N VAL A 386 -22.26 -62.87 -17.00
CA VAL A 386 -22.58 -64.08 -16.23
C VAL A 386 -21.31 -64.59 -15.55
N VAL A 387 -21.44 -65.01 -14.30
CA VAL A 387 -20.39 -65.74 -13.59
C VAL A 387 -20.83 -67.20 -13.40
N VAL A 388 -20.04 -68.13 -13.94
CA VAL A 388 -20.17 -69.57 -13.65
C VAL A 388 -18.99 -69.96 -12.77
N SER A 389 -19.25 -70.66 -11.67
CA SER A 389 -18.21 -71.14 -10.76
C SER A 389 -18.46 -72.57 -10.32
N ILE A 390 -17.39 -73.30 -9.98
CA ILE A 390 -17.49 -74.63 -9.37
C ILE A 390 -17.60 -74.43 -7.86
N ILE A 391 -18.64 -75.00 -7.25
CA ILE A 391 -18.85 -74.95 -5.80
C ILE A 391 -18.17 -76.16 -5.13
N SER A 392 -18.30 -77.33 -5.74
CA SER A 392 -17.73 -78.58 -5.23
C SER A 392 -17.65 -79.63 -6.33
N GLY A 393 -16.79 -80.64 -6.17
CA GLY A 393 -16.45 -81.57 -7.25
C GLY A 393 -15.61 -80.90 -8.34
N GLY A 394 -15.51 -81.51 -9.53
CA GLY A 394 -14.78 -80.94 -10.67
C GLY A 394 -13.90 -81.93 -11.42
N LEU A 395 -12.84 -81.40 -12.06
CA LEU A 395 -11.91 -82.21 -12.85
C LEU A 395 -11.31 -83.36 -12.02
N GLY A 396 -11.23 -84.56 -12.60
CA GLY A 396 -10.74 -85.78 -11.93
C GLY A 396 -11.77 -86.44 -10.99
N GLY A 397 -12.90 -85.79 -10.71
CA GLY A 397 -14.02 -86.35 -9.96
C GLY A 397 -15.08 -86.99 -10.87
N SER A 398 -16.04 -87.70 -10.26
CA SER A 398 -17.23 -88.23 -10.94
C SER A 398 -18.44 -87.30 -10.86
N GLU A 399 -18.34 -86.19 -10.13
CA GLU A 399 -19.42 -85.21 -9.93
C GLU A 399 -18.87 -83.78 -9.93
N VAL A 400 -19.71 -82.84 -10.34
CA VAL A 400 -19.42 -81.40 -10.26
C VAL A 400 -20.68 -80.62 -9.93
N VAL A 401 -20.55 -79.63 -9.05
CA VAL A 401 -21.60 -78.68 -8.69
C VAL A 401 -21.22 -77.31 -9.22
N LEU A 402 -22.07 -76.75 -10.07
CA LEU A 402 -21.88 -75.44 -10.69
C LEU A 402 -22.85 -74.42 -10.08
N ASN A 403 -22.33 -73.24 -9.78
CA ASN A 403 -23.13 -72.04 -9.52
C ASN A 403 -23.30 -71.26 -10.81
N PHE A 404 -24.51 -70.80 -11.07
CA PHE A 404 -24.82 -69.83 -12.11
C PHE A 404 -25.33 -68.56 -11.43
N GLU A 405 -24.49 -67.52 -11.42
CA GLU A 405 -24.84 -66.21 -10.90
C GLU A 405 -25.11 -65.24 -12.04
N ASN A 406 -26.28 -64.60 -11.95
CA ASN A 406 -26.70 -63.58 -12.89
C ASN A 406 -26.62 -62.22 -12.23
N LEU A 407 -25.90 -61.30 -12.86
CA LEU A 407 -25.71 -59.93 -12.37
C LEU A 407 -26.90 -59.01 -12.67
N PHE A 408 -27.95 -59.50 -13.36
CA PHE A 408 -29.18 -58.76 -13.68
C PHE A 408 -30.45 -59.60 -13.48
N GLU A 409 -31.61 -58.98 -13.20
CA GLU A 409 -32.86 -59.68 -12.83
C GLU A 409 -33.63 -60.37 -13.99
N PHE A 410 -33.02 -60.59 -15.16
CA PHE A 410 -33.69 -61.20 -16.31
C PHE A 410 -33.30 -62.68 -16.48
N GLY A 411 -34.25 -63.55 -16.86
CA GLY A 411 -33.99 -64.98 -17.04
C GLY A 411 -32.92 -65.29 -18.10
N ILE A 412 -31.98 -66.19 -17.78
CA ILE A 412 -30.92 -66.63 -18.69
C ILE A 412 -31.04 -68.13 -18.99
N SER A 413 -30.64 -68.53 -20.21
CA SER A 413 -30.53 -69.93 -20.64
C SER A 413 -29.08 -70.30 -20.94
N TYR A 414 -28.62 -71.44 -20.41
CA TYR A 414 -27.27 -71.99 -20.62
C TYR A 414 -27.29 -73.36 -21.28
N ALA A 415 -26.25 -73.63 -22.06
CA ALA A 415 -25.85 -74.99 -22.39
C ALA A 415 -24.53 -75.31 -21.68
N VAL A 416 -24.53 -76.38 -20.91
CA VAL A 416 -23.35 -76.94 -20.24
C VAL A 416 -23.01 -78.24 -20.92
N GLN A 417 -21.74 -78.41 -21.29
CA GLN A 417 -21.18 -79.64 -21.82
C GLN A 417 -20.13 -80.15 -20.84
N ILE A 418 -20.31 -81.38 -20.38
CA ILE A 418 -19.35 -82.06 -19.51
C ILE A 418 -18.77 -83.24 -20.27
N PHE A 419 -17.45 -83.30 -20.33
CA PHE A 419 -16.67 -84.36 -20.96
C PHE A 419 -15.97 -85.18 -19.88
N ALA A 420 -16.01 -86.50 -20.02
CA ALA A 420 -15.39 -87.41 -19.08
C ALA A 420 -14.72 -88.61 -19.79
N LEU A 421 -13.67 -89.13 -19.16
CA LEU A 421 -12.98 -90.36 -19.55
C LEU A 421 -13.33 -91.49 -18.57
N PRO A 422 -13.39 -92.75 -19.04
CA PRO A 422 -13.42 -93.90 -18.15
C PRO A 422 -12.19 -93.89 -17.23
N LYS A 423 -12.42 -94.12 -15.94
CA LYS A 423 -11.34 -94.22 -14.96
C LYS A 423 -10.61 -95.54 -15.23
N VAL A 424 -9.41 -95.46 -15.77
CA VAL A 424 -8.53 -96.63 -15.87
C VAL A 424 -8.10 -96.97 -14.44
N HIS A 425 -8.45 -98.17 -13.97
CA HIS A 425 -8.12 -98.64 -12.63
C HIS A 425 -6.61 -98.83 -12.42
#